data_AF-A0A523TK87-F1
#
_entry.id   AF-A0A523TK87-F1
#
_cell.length_a   1.000
_cell.length_b   1.000
_cell.length_c   1.000
_cell.angle_alpha   90.00
_cell.angle_beta   90.00
_cell.angle_gamma   90.00
#
_symmetry.space_group_name_H-M   'P 1'
#
loop_
_entity.id
_entity.type
_entity.pdbx_description
1 polymer ?
#
loop_
_entity_poly.entity_id
_entity_poly.type
_entity_poly.pdbx_seq_one_letter_code
_entity_poly.pdbx_strand_id
1 'polypeptide(L)'
;MFGNVYNLGGGKNSQMYYKEFLENMLPFMGVDMLPAEAFSTEPFHCCFYETTELEKMLQFQKHDMKDLFQEMVDNTRAARILARIFKPIVRPFLLMLSPHYGKNKRLKRKQERLEKKKNKSR
;
A
#
# COMPACT_ATOMS: atom_id res chain seq x y z
N MET A 1 37.23 15.52 10.49
CA MET A 1 36.01 15.21 11.25
C MET A 1 35.62 13.79 10.87
N PHE A 2 35.63 12.84 11.82
CA PHE A 2 35.21 11.46 11.57
C PHE A 2 33.79 11.30 12.09
N GLY A 3 32.87 10.86 11.23
CA GLY A 3 31.48 10.59 11.59
C GLY A 3 31.02 9.31 10.89
N ASN A 4 30.20 8.53 11.59
CA ASN A 4 29.56 7.34 11.04
C ASN A 4 28.21 7.73 10.42
N VAL A 5 27.83 7.05 9.34
CA VAL A 5 26.50 7.21 8.71
C VAL A 5 25.67 5.98 9.04
N TYR A 6 24.46 6.19 9.55
CA TYR A 6 23.52 5.14 9.92
C TYR A 6 22.18 5.31 9.19
N ASN A 7 21.50 4.21 8.91
CA ASN A 7 20.13 4.25 8.40
C ASN A 7 19.15 4.51 9.56
N LEU A 8 18.17 5.37 9.30
CA LEU A 8 17.05 5.62 10.19
C LEU A 8 15.80 4.87 9.67
N GLY A 9 15.11 4.17 10.56
CA GLY A 9 13.88 3.45 10.23
C GLY A 9 13.21 2.92 11.49
N GLY A 10 11.97 2.43 11.37
CA GLY A 10 11.18 1.98 12.52
C GLY A 10 11.51 0.57 13.05
N GLY A 11 12.53 -0.09 12.49
CA GLY A 11 12.94 -1.43 12.90
C GLY A 11 11.97 -2.54 12.46
N LYS A 12 12.23 -3.78 12.91
CA LYS A 12 11.50 -4.98 12.45
C LYS A 12 9.99 -4.92 12.73
N ASN A 13 9.59 -4.34 13.87
CA ASN A 13 8.17 -4.23 14.24
C ASN A 13 7.40 -3.20 13.40
N SER A 14 8.14 -2.35 12.66
CA SER A 14 7.58 -1.34 11.75
C SER A 14 7.73 -1.73 10.26
N GLN A 15 8.07 -2.99 9.95
CA GLN A 15 8.18 -3.48 8.57
C GLN A 15 6.86 -4.09 8.11
N MET A 16 6.46 -3.79 6.87
CA MET A 16 5.24 -4.30 6.25
C MET A 16 5.34 -4.25 4.73
N TYR A 17 4.71 -5.20 4.03
CA TYR A 17 4.59 -5.08 2.58
C TYR A 17 3.57 -3.99 2.20
N TYR A 18 3.89 -3.19 1.19
CA TYR A 18 3.00 -2.09 0.76
C TYR A 18 1.58 -2.57 0.39
N LYS A 19 1.46 -3.80 -0.14
CA LYS A 19 0.16 -4.42 -0.39
C LYS A 19 -0.64 -4.60 0.90
N GLU A 20 -0.03 -5.18 1.94
CA GLU A 20 -0.67 -5.40 3.24
C GLU A 20 -1.04 -4.07 3.89
N PHE A 21 -0.17 -3.06 3.75
CA PHE A 21 -0.47 -1.71 4.20
C PHE A 21 -1.76 -1.20 3.56
N LEU A 22 -1.88 -1.24 2.23
CA LEU A 22 -3.08 -0.77 1.54
C LEU A 22 -4.32 -1.61 1.83
N GLU A 23 -4.18 -2.93 1.98
CA GLU A 23 -5.27 -3.84 2.33
C GLU A 23 -5.87 -3.52 3.71
N ASN A 24 -5.06 -3.02 4.64
CA ASN A 24 -5.53 -2.53 5.93
C ASN A 24 -6.03 -1.08 5.83
N MET A 25 -5.23 -0.19 5.26
CA MET A 25 -5.45 1.26 5.32
C MET A 25 -6.64 1.73 4.47
N LEU A 26 -6.81 1.23 3.25
CA LEU A 26 -7.91 1.68 2.39
C LEU A 26 -9.29 1.42 3.04
N PRO A 27 -9.59 0.21 3.56
CA PRO A 27 -10.85 -0.02 4.27
C PRO A 27 -11.03 0.89 5.50
N PHE A 28 -9.94 1.19 6.23
CA PHE A 28 -9.99 2.15 7.33
C PHE A 28 -10.35 3.56 6.87
N MET A 29 -9.90 3.97 5.68
CA MET A 29 -10.29 5.23 5.03
C MET A 29 -11.67 5.18 4.37
N GLY A 30 -12.40 4.06 4.44
CA GLY A 30 -13.75 3.92 3.87
C GLY A 30 -13.78 3.51 2.40
N VAL A 31 -12.64 3.11 1.83
CA VAL A 31 -12.50 2.67 0.43
C VAL A 31 -12.11 1.20 0.42
N ASP A 32 -12.76 0.37 -0.39
CA ASP A 32 -12.29 -1.03 -0.49
C ASP A 32 -10.95 -1.08 -1.23
N MET A 33 -10.24 -2.20 -1.08
CA MET A 33 -9.04 -2.45 -1.86
C MET A 33 -9.28 -2.24 -3.35
N LEU A 34 -8.34 -1.53 -3.99
CA LEU A 34 -8.38 -1.27 -5.42
C LEU A 34 -8.00 -2.54 -6.18
N PRO A 35 -8.53 -2.73 -7.40
CA PRO A 35 -8.21 -3.90 -8.21
C PRO A 35 -6.75 -3.83 -8.66
N ALA A 36 -6.10 -5.00 -8.81
CA ALA A 36 -4.66 -5.10 -9.04
C ALA A 36 -4.16 -4.29 -10.26
N GLU A 37 -5.02 -4.09 -11.26
CA GLU A 37 -4.68 -3.34 -12.47
C GLU A 37 -4.46 -1.84 -12.19
N ALA A 38 -4.95 -1.32 -11.06
CA ALA A 38 -4.72 0.05 -10.64
C ALA A 38 -3.28 0.30 -10.13
N PHE A 39 -2.49 -0.75 -9.93
CA PHE A 39 -1.12 -0.64 -9.43
C PHE A 39 -0.11 -0.92 -10.54
N SER A 40 1.10 -0.37 -10.36
CA SER A 40 2.24 -0.70 -11.22
C SER A 40 2.75 -2.11 -10.93
N THR A 41 3.34 -2.74 -11.93
CA THR A 41 4.10 -4.00 -11.79
C THR A 41 5.61 -3.75 -11.72
N GLU A 42 6.03 -2.49 -11.80
CA GLU A 42 7.44 -2.11 -11.69
C GLU A 42 7.87 -2.14 -10.21
N PRO A 43 9.13 -2.55 -9.93
CA PRO A 43 9.67 -2.50 -8.59
C PRO A 43 9.61 -1.08 -8.02
N PHE A 44 9.19 -0.96 -6.75
CA PHE A 44 9.14 0.31 -6.03
C PHE A 44 10.18 0.30 -4.91
N HIS A 45 10.74 1.46 -4.56
CA HIS A 45 11.86 1.61 -3.62
C HIS A 45 11.51 1.38 -2.14
N CYS A 46 10.38 0.71 -1.83
CA CYS A 46 10.07 0.30 -0.46
C CYS A 46 11.00 -0.85 -0.05
N CYS A 47 12.03 -0.54 0.73
CA CYS A 47 12.94 -1.51 1.30
C CYS A 47 12.91 -1.47 2.83
N PHE A 48 13.39 -2.56 3.44
CA PHE A 48 13.59 -2.64 4.88
C PHE A 48 15.01 -2.20 5.22
N TYR A 49 15.12 -1.23 6.13
CA TYR A 49 16.41 -0.72 6.57
C TYR A 49 16.95 -1.50 7.77
N GLU A 50 18.27 -1.69 7.79
CA GLU A 50 18.97 -2.20 8.96
C GLU A 50 19.31 -1.05 9.90
N THR A 51 18.79 -1.13 11.13
CA THR A 51 18.84 -0.03 12.11
C THR A 51 19.44 -0.44 13.45
N THR A 52 19.93 -1.68 13.58
CA THR A 52 20.33 -2.29 14.85
C THR A 52 21.34 -1.44 15.64
N GLU A 53 22.37 -0.91 14.97
CA GLU A 53 23.41 -0.11 15.63
C GLU A 53 22.91 1.26 16.08
N LEU A 54 22.10 1.92 15.25
CA LEU A 54 21.52 3.22 15.60
C LEU A 54 20.53 3.09 16.75
N GLU A 55 19.72 2.03 16.75
CA GLU A 55 18.75 1.77 17.81
C GLU A 55 19.47 1.50 19.13
N LYS A 56 20.53 0.69 19.16
CA LYS A 56 21.35 0.48 20.38
C LYS A 56 21.86 1.79 20.99
N MET A 57 22.19 2.77 20.16
CA MET A 57 22.71 4.06 20.61
C MET A 57 21.62 5.02 21.11
N LEU A 58 20.47 5.07 20.42
CA LEU A 58 19.47 6.12 20.64
C LEU A 58 18.16 5.64 21.28
N GLN A 59 17.87 4.34 21.24
CA GLN A 59 16.66 3.71 21.80
C GLN A 59 15.36 4.45 21.35
N PHE A 60 15.24 4.68 20.03
CA PHE A 60 14.22 5.55 19.44
C PHE A 60 13.01 4.78 18.90
N GLN A 61 13.13 3.46 18.66
CA GLN A 61 12.07 2.61 18.12
C GLN A 61 11.06 2.20 19.20
N LYS A 62 10.26 3.17 19.66
CA LYS A 62 9.27 2.98 20.75
C LYS A 62 7.88 2.56 20.28
N HIS A 63 7.61 2.66 18.98
CA HIS A 63 6.31 2.38 18.38
C HIS A 63 6.44 1.34 17.27
N ASP A 64 5.37 0.61 17.02
CA ASP A 64 5.27 -0.38 15.93
C ASP A 64 4.27 0.04 14.85
N MET A 65 4.09 -0.81 13.82
CA MET A 65 3.09 -0.55 12.77
C MET A 65 1.66 -0.49 13.30
N LYS A 66 1.32 -1.21 14.38
CA LYS A 66 -0.03 -1.21 14.94
C LYS A 66 -0.33 0.11 15.63
N ASP A 67 0.64 0.66 16.35
CA ASP A 67 0.53 1.99 16.95
C ASP A 67 0.24 3.05 15.88
N LEU A 68 0.94 3.00 14.74
CA LEU A 68 0.70 3.89 13.60
C LEU A 68 -0.73 3.74 13.07
N PHE A 69 -1.23 2.51 12.88
CA PHE A 69 -2.60 2.29 12.42
C PHE A 69 -3.63 2.79 13.44
N GLN A 70 -3.37 2.61 14.74
CA GLN A 70 -4.26 3.06 15.80
C GLN A 70 -4.35 4.60 15.82
N GLU A 71 -3.21 5.28 15.73
CA GLU A 71 -3.17 6.74 15.65
C GLU A 71 -3.91 7.26 14.41
N MET A 72 -3.71 6.60 13.26
CA MET A 72 -4.45 6.93 12.05
C MET A 72 -5.95 6.69 12.21
N VAL A 73 -6.36 5.63 12.92
CA VAL A 73 -7.77 5.33 13.19
C VAL A 73 -8.42 6.42 14.04
N ASP A 74 -7.71 6.89 15.06
CA ASP A 74 -8.20 7.89 16.00
C ASP A 74 -8.32 9.27 15.32
N ASN A 75 -7.34 9.61 14.49
CA ASN A 75 -7.30 10.90 13.78
C ASN A 75 -8.24 10.99 12.57
N THR A 76 -8.67 9.86 11.99
CA THR A 76 -9.47 9.85 10.73
C THR A 76 -10.94 9.49 10.92
N ARG A 77 -11.44 9.44 12.15
CA ARG A 77 -12.81 8.95 12.44
C ARG A 77 -13.91 9.70 11.66
N ALA A 78 -13.83 11.02 11.57
CA ALA A 78 -14.80 11.84 10.83
C ALA A 78 -14.68 11.63 9.30
N ALA A 79 -13.45 11.66 8.78
CA ALA A 79 -13.16 11.43 7.36
C ALA A 79 -13.63 10.05 6.88
N ARG A 80 -13.49 9.02 7.72
CA ARG A 80 -13.98 7.66 7.45
C ARG A 80 -15.48 7.61 7.23
N ILE A 81 -16.27 8.30 8.05
CA ILE A 81 -17.72 8.32 7.92
C ILE A 81 -18.12 8.96 6.59
N LEU A 82 -17.53 10.11 6.27
CA LEU A 82 -17.76 10.80 5.01
C LEU A 82 -17.35 9.95 3.80
N ALA A 83 -16.17 9.35 3.84
CA ALA A 83 -15.68 8.50 2.75
C ALA A 83 -16.55 7.27 2.52
N ARG A 84 -17.16 6.69 3.57
CA ARG A 84 -18.13 5.59 3.42
C ARG A 84 -19.41 6.04 2.74
N ILE A 85 -19.91 7.23 3.06
CA ILE A 85 -21.12 7.81 2.42
C ILE A 85 -20.83 8.09 0.94
N PHE A 86 -19.67 8.68 0.63
CA PHE A 86 -19.27 9.03 -0.73
C PHE A 86 -18.46 7.93 -1.44
N LYS A 87 -18.45 6.70 -0.90
CA LYS A 87 -17.75 5.54 -1.47
C LYS A 87 -17.99 5.33 -2.98
N PRO A 88 -19.22 5.41 -3.51
CA PRO A 88 -19.45 5.22 -4.95
C PRO A 88 -18.81 6.31 -5.82
N ILE A 89 -18.44 7.47 -5.25
CA ILE A 89 -17.76 8.57 -5.95
C ILE A 89 -16.24 8.46 -5.76
N VAL A 90 -15.79 8.20 -4.54
CA VAL A 90 -14.35 8.14 -4.20
C VAL A 90 -13.63 7.02 -4.95
N ARG A 91 -14.25 5.83 -5.03
CA ARG A 91 -13.62 4.68 -5.70
C ARG A 91 -13.33 4.91 -7.19
N PRO A 92 -14.29 5.31 -8.05
CA PRO A 92 -13.99 5.58 -9.46
C PRO A 92 -13.03 6.77 -9.63
N PHE A 93 -13.10 7.78 -8.75
CA PHE A 93 -12.16 8.90 -8.77
C PHE A 93 -10.71 8.43 -8.53
N LEU A 94 -10.46 7.61 -7.50
CA LEU A 94 -9.14 7.02 -7.25
C LEU A 94 -8.63 6.16 -8.42
N LEU A 95 -9.53 5.39 -9.05
CA LEU A 95 -9.19 4.61 -10.24
C LEU A 95 -8.83 5.47 -11.45
N MET A 96 -9.43 6.66 -11.57
CA MET A 96 -9.10 7.62 -12.62
C MET A 96 -7.71 8.24 -12.41
N LEU A 97 -7.29 8.43 -11.15
CA LEU A 97 -5.97 8.95 -10.81
C LEU A 97 -4.84 7.97 -11.12
N SER A 98 -5.12 6.67 -11.14
CA SER A 98 -4.11 5.66 -11.49
C SER A 98 -3.75 5.73 -12.98
N PRO A 99 -2.49 6.07 -13.34
CA PRO A 99 -2.04 6.06 -14.74
C PRO A 99 -2.05 4.64 -15.34
N HIS A 100 -2.04 3.62 -14.49
CA HIS A 100 -1.88 2.23 -14.89
C HIS A 100 -3.22 1.52 -15.14
N TYR A 101 -4.30 1.96 -14.50
CA TYR A 101 -5.58 1.25 -14.48
C TYR A 101 -6.14 0.95 -15.88
N GLY A 102 -6.21 1.96 -16.74
CA GLY A 102 -6.75 1.79 -18.10
C GLY A 102 -5.95 0.83 -18.97
N LYS A 103 -4.61 0.94 -18.93
CA LYS A 103 -3.68 0.10 -19.70
C LYS A 103 -3.72 -1.34 -19.19
N ASN A 104 -3.55 -1.55 -17.89
CA ASN A 104 -3.46 -2.87 -17.28
C ASN A 104 -4.78 -3.65 -17.39
N LYS A 105 -5.93 -2.96 -17.24
CA LYS A 105 -7.26 -3.57 -17.44
C LYS A 105 -7.46 -4.10 -18.85
N ARG A 106 -6.95 -3.39 -19.88
CA ARG A 106 -7.00 -3.86 -21.28
C ARG A 106 -6.09 -5.07 -21.49
N LEU A 107 -4.89 -5.06 -20.92
CA LEU A 107 -3.94 -6.17 -21.02
C LEU A 107 -4.50 -7.44 -20.38
N LYS A 108 -5.05 -7.35 -19.17
CA LYS A 108 -5.69 -8.50 -18.49
C LYS A 108 -6.82 -9.11 -19.32
N ARG A 109 -7.72 -8.27 -19.85
CA ARG A 109 -8.82 -8.73 -20.74
C ARG A 109 -8.31 -9.44 -21.99
N LYS A 110 -7.18 -9.00 -22.55
CA LYS A 110 -6.55 -9.65 -23.71
C LYS A 110 -5.99 -11.03 -23.32
N GLN A 111 -5.31 -11.14 -22.18
CA GLN A 111 -4.79 -12.40 -21.65
C GLN A 111 -5.92 -13.42 -21.40
N GLU A 112 -6.98 -13.02 -20.71
CA GLU A 112 -8.15 -13.88 -20.44
C GLU A 112 -8.80 -14.40 -21.73
N ARG A 113 -8.88 -13.57 -22.78
CA ARG A 113 -9.40 -13.98 -24.09
C ARG A 113 -8.50 -14.99 -24.79
N LEU A 114 -7.19 -14.84 -24.69
CA LEU A 114 -6.20 -15.76 -25.27
C LEU A 114 -6.23 -17.11 -24.55
N GLU A 115 -6.31 -17.11 -23.22
CA GLU A 115 -6.43 -18.32 -22.41
C GLU A 115 -7.72 -19.08 -22.73
N LYS A 116 -8.86 -18.39 -22.84
CA LYS A 116 -10.13 -19.01 -23.25
C LYS A 116 -10.06 -19.65 -24.64
N LYS A 117 -9.40 -19.00 -25.60
CA LYS A 117 -9.17 -19.58 -26.94
C LYS A 117 -8.29 -20.83 -26.87
N LYS A 118 -7.22 -20.80 -26.07
CA LYS A 118 -6.32 -21.95 -25.87
C LYS A 118 -7.03 -23.15 -25.25
N ASN A 119 -7.91 -22.91 -24.27
CA ASN A 119 -8.68 -23.97 -23.62
C ASN A 119 -9.82 -24.53 -24.49
N LYS A 120 -10.31 -23.79 -25.49
CA LYS A 120 -11.33 -24.26 -26.44
C LYS A 120 -10.74 -25.07 -27.61
N SER A 121 -9.43 -24.98 -27.84
CA SER A 121 -8.68 -25.74 -28.86
C SER A 121 -7.98 -26.99 -28.32
N ARG A 122 -8.15 -27.29 -27.03
CA ARG A 122 -7.77 -28.56 -26.39
C ARG A 122 -9.03 -29.37 -26.14
#